data_AF-A0A9J7BPW7-F1
#
_entry.id   AF-A0A9J7BPW7-F1
#
_cell.length_a   1.000
_cell.length_b   1.000
_cell.length_c   1.000
_cell.angle_alpha   90.00
_cell.angle_beta   90.00
_cell.angle_gamma   90.00
#
_symmetry.space_group_name_H-M   'P 1'
#
loop_
_entity.id
_entity.type
_entity.pdbx_description
1 polymer ?
#
loop_
_entity_poly.entity_id
_entity_poly.type
_entity_poly.pdbx_seq_one_letter_code
_entity_poly.pdbx_strand_id
1 'polypeptide(L)'
;MSSREWRYASAVFMGVMFDAVFLWKFRPYTAREHGPDLLPWYLLPVLAFVAGLLLTLGFDGKKRWVPVALLGGFFAANACLIVADCSADPTNHNLWPFEFVLIAVATAPAFLGAGVSHLIGRGRKVSG
;
A
#
# COMPACT_ATOMS: atom_id res chain seq x y z
N MET A 1 -15.07 -13.15 12.07
CA MET A 1 -13.73 -12.56 12.05
C MET A 1 -13.55 -11.64 13.25
N SER A 2 -12.42 -11.72 13.93
CA SER A 2 -12.08 -10.81 15.03
C SER A 2 -11.83 -9.38 14.53
N SER A 3 -11.94 -8.36 15.39
CA SER A 3 -11.61 -6.96 15.04
C SER A 3 -10.17 -6.79 14.53
N ARG A 4 -9.28 -7.70 14.95
CA ARG A 4 -7.91 -7.82 14.46
C ARG A 4 -7.82 -8.31 13.03
N GLU A 5 -8.51 -9.40 12.71
CA GLU A 5 -8.55 -9.95 11.35
C GLU A 5 -9.13 -8.94 10.37
N TRP A 6 -10.19 -8.24 10.77
CA TRP A 6 -10.77 -7.17 9.95
C TRP A 6 -9.76 -6.07 9.62
N ARG A 7 -8.96 -5.61 10.60
CA ARG A 7 -7.94 -4.58 10.33
C ARG A 7 -6.84 -5.05 9.40
N TYR A 8 -6.38 -6.29 9.53
CA TYR A 8 -5.39 -6.84 8.60
C TYR A 8 -5.99 -7.04 7.20
N ALA A 9 -7.22 -7.53 7.11
CA ALA A 9 -7.92 -7.66 5.84
C ALA A 9 -8.13 -6.29 5.17
N SER A 10 -8.55 -5.27 5.91
CA SER A 10 -8.65 -3.89 5.42
C SER A 10 -7.30 -3.33 4.99
N ALA A 11 -6.21 -3.65 5.69
CA ALA A 11 -4.87 -3.22 5.29
C ALA A 11 -4.46 -3.86 3.96
N VAL A 12 -4.63 -5.18 3.81
CA VAL A 12 -4.37 -5.88 2.54
C VAL A 12 -5.22 -5.30 1.42
N PHE A 13 -6.53 -5.16 1.66
CA PHE A 13 -7.46 -4.56 0.69
C PHE A 13 -7.01 -3.16 0.27
N MET A 14 -6.58 -2.31 1.22
CA MET A 14 -6.06 -0.99 0.87
C MET A 14 -4.78 -1.02 0.05
N GLY A 15 -3.88 -1.96 0.33
CA GLY A 15 -2.68 -2.18 -0.49
C GLY A 15 -3.05 -2.51 -1.94
N VAL A 16 -3.99 -3.42 -2.14
CA VAL A 16 -4.53 -3.78 -3.47
C VAL A 16 -5.18 -2.57 -4.13
N MET A 17 -5.95 -1.77 -3.39
CA MET A 17 -6.60 -0.59 -3.94
C MET A 17 -5.61 0.50 -4.34
N PHE A 18 -4.50 0.67 -3.62
CA PHE A 18 -3.45 1.60 -4.02
C PHE A 18 -2.79 1.18 -5.33
N ASP A 19 -2.54 -0.10 -5.51
CA ASP A 19 -2.06 -0.63 -6.80
C ASP A 19 -3.06 -0.33 -7.91
N ALA A 20 -4.35 -0.64 -7.70
CA ALA A 20 -5.39 -0.41 -8.70
C ALA A 20 -5.63 1.09 -9.03
N VAL A 21 -5.41 2.00 -8.09
CA VAL A 21 -5.63 3.44 -8.33
C VAL A 21 -4.40 4.13 -8.91
N PHE A 22 -3.20 3.77 -8.45
CA PHE A 22 -1.96 4.47 -8.82
C PHE A 22 -1.13 3.72 -9.86
N LEU A 23 -1.18 2.40 -9.88
CA LEU A 23 -0.31 1.54 -10.70
C LEU A 23 -1.01 0.76 -11.80
N TRP A 24 -2.33 0.91 -11.97
CA TRP A 24 -3.07 0.43 -13.15
C TRP A 24 -2.48 0.94 -14.50
N LYS A 25 -1.57 1.91 -14.45
CA LYS A 25 -0.77 2.43 -15.58
C LYS A 25 0.60 1.77 -15.81
N PHE A 26 1.02 0.75 -15.06
CA PHE A 26 2.23 -0.06 -15.38
C PHE A 26 2.02 -1.00 -16.59
N ARG A 27 1.14 -0.64 -17.52
CA ARG A 27 1.03 -1.18 -18.88
C ARG A 27 2.36 -0.96 -19.66
N PRO A 28 2.59 -1.68 -20.78
CA PRO A 28 3.74 -1.48 -21.67
C PRO A 28 4.02 0.00 -21.95
N TYR A 29 5.31 0.32 -22.10
CA TYR A 29 5.85 1.69 -22.32
C TYR A 29 5.05 2.54 -23.33
N THR A 30 4.44 1.91 -24.33
CA THR A 30 3.67 2.53 -25.41
C THR A 30 2.29 3.07 -24.99
N ALA A 31 1.68 2.55 -23.92
CA ALA A 31 0.35 2.98 -23.47
C ALA A 31 0.40 4.08 -22.38
N ARG A 32 1.60 4.44 -21.88
CA ARG A 32 1.78 5.38 -20.74
C ARG A 32 1.30 6.80 -21.02
N GLU A 33 1.37 7.24 -22.28
CA GLU A 33 1.16 8.65 -22.62
C GLU A 33 -0.32 9.09 -22.68
N HIS A 34 -1.30 8.15 -22.68
CA HIS A 34 -2.67 8.48 -23.10
C HIS A 34 -3.80 8.13 -22.12
N GLY A 35 -3.52 7.56 -20.94
CA GLY A 35 -4.57 7.30 -19.94
C GLY A 35 -4.80 8.49 -18.99
N PRO A 36 -6.03 8.78 -18.51
CA PRO A 36 -6.22 9.73 -17.42
C PRO A 36 -5.63 9.14 -16.12
N ASP A 37 -4.80 9.90 -15.42
CA ASP A 37 -4.45 9.57 -14.03
C ASP A 37 -5.71 9.72 -13.17
N LEU A 38 -6.15 8.65 -12.49
CA LEU A 38 -7.25 8.77 -11.52
C LEU A 38 -6.86 9.69 -10.37
N LEU A 39 -5.62 9.58 -9.92
CA LEU A 39 -5.01 10.46 -8.94
C LEU A 39 -3.54 10.71 -9.30
N PRO A 40 -3.01 11.92 -9.04
CA PRO A 40 -1.58 12.19 -9.20
C PRO A 40 -0.71 11.30 -8.31
N TRP A 41 0.38 10.76 -8.86
CA TRP A 41 1.25 9.79 -8.18
C TRP A 41 1.82 10.30 -6.84
N TYR A 42 2.05 11.61 -6.71
CA TYR A 42 2.57 12.22 -5.48
C TYR A 42 1.59 12.16 -4.30
N LEU A 43 0.32 11.80 -4.52
CA LEU A 43 -0.65 11.57 -3.44
C LEU A 43 -0.49 10.22 -2.76
N LEU A 44 0.15 9.23 -3.40
CA LEU A 44 0.32 7.90 -2.83
C LEU A 44 1.03 7.92 -1.46
N PRO A 45 2.18 8.62 -1.28
CA PRO A 45 2.82 8.78 0.03
C PRO A 45 1.88 9.33 1.12
N VAL A 46 1.04 10.31 0.77
CA VAL A 46 0.10 10.95 1.70
C VAL A 46 -1.01 9.97 2.09
N LEU A 47 -1.60 9.28 1.12
CA LEU A 47 -2.65 8.29 1.39
C LEU A 47 -2.11 7.08 2.16
N ALA A 48 -0.87 6.65 1.87
CA ALA A 48 -0.20 5.60 2.62
C ALA A 48 -0.03 5.99 4.08
N PHE A 49 0.43 7.21 4.37
CA PHE A 49 0.50 7.74 5.73
C PHE A 49 -0.87 7.71 6.43
N VAL A 50 -1.91 8.24 5.79
CA VAL A 50 -3.26 8.30 6.34
C VAL A 50 -3.81 6.89 6.60
N ALA A 51 -3.64 5.95 5.66
CA ALA A 51 -4.06 4.57 5.82
C ALA A 51 -3.35 3.91 7.01
N GLY A 52 -2.03 4.06 7.11
CA GLY A 52 -1.23 3.53 8.23
C GLY A 52 -1.68 4.09 9.58
N LEU A 53 -1.99 5.39 9.64
CA LEU A 53 -2.52 6.06 10.83
C LEU A 53 -3.87 5.49 11.24
N LEU A 54 -4.85 5.52 10.33
CA LEU A 54 -6.25 5.16 10.61
C LEU A 54 -6.41 3.66 10.91
N LEU A 55 -5.79 2.79 10.11
CA LEU A 55 -5.87 1.34 10.30
C LEU A 55 -5.18 0.87 11.59
N THR A 56 -4.27 1.68 12.13
CA THR A 56 -3.58 1.40 13.40
C THR A 56 -4.26 2.07 14.60
N LEU A 57 -5.06 3.12 14.38
CA LEU A 57 -5.62 3.93 15.46
C LEU A 57 -6.64 3.15 16.27
N GLY A 58 -6.46 3.13 17.60
CA GLY A 58 -7.31 2.36 18.52
C GLY A 58 -7.20 0.84 18.35
N PHE A 59 -6.15 0.35 17.68
CA PHE A 59 -5.93 -1.09 17.53
C PHE A 59 -5.14 -1.68 18.70
N ASP A 60 -5.69 -2.66 19.40
CA ASP A 60 -4.99 -3.33 20.52
C ASP A 60 -4.14 -4.54 20.09
N GLY A 61 -4.07 -4.83 18.79
CA GLY A 61 -3.24 -5.91 18.24
C GLY A 61 -1.79 -5.51 17.99
N LYS A 62 -1.08 -6.36 17.23
CA LYS A 62 0.31 -6.11 16.84
C LYS A 62 0.36 -5.03 15.75
N LYS A 63 0.31 -3.77 16.17
CA LYS A 63 0.25 -2.56 15.33
C LYS A 63 1.28 -2.52 14.20
N ARG A 64 2.51 -3.00 14.44
CA ARG A 64 3.60 -3.04 13.44
C ARG A 64 3.28 -3.87 12.19
N TRP A 65 2.36 -4.83 12.28
CA TRP A 65 1.98 -5.67 11.13
C TRP A 65 0.92 -5.03 10.24
N VAL A 66 0.26 -3.96 10.65
CA VAL A 66 -0.73 -3.26 9.80
C VAL A 66 -0.07 -2.66 8.55
N PRO A 67 0.99 -1.84 8.65
CA PRO A 67 1.67 -1.32 7.45
C PRO A 67 2.35 -2.43 6.63
N VAL A 68 2.80 -3.51 7.27
CA VAL A 68 3.34 -4.69 6.56
C VAL A 68 2.26 -5.41 5.75
N ALA A 69 1.06 -5.59 6.31
CA ALA A 69 -0.07 -6.18 5.60
C ALA A 69 -0.53 -5.31 4.42
N LEU A 70 -0.50 -3.98 4.58
CA LEU A 70 -0.77 -3.05 3.48
C LEU A 70 0.27 -3.18 2.37
N LEU A 71 1.56 -3.13 2.70
CA LEU A 71 2.65 -3.33 1.74
C LEU A 71 2.53 -4.68 1.05
N GLY A 72 2.22 -5.74 1.80
CA GLY A 72 2.01 -7.09 1.27
C GLY A 72 0.84 -7.17 0.28
N GLY A 73 -0.27 -6.47 0.55
CA GLY A 73 -1.38 -6.37 -0.40
C GLY A 73 -0.99 -5.68 -1.70
N PHE A 74 -0.21 -4.60 -1.61
CA PHE A 74 0.31 -3.89 -2.77
C PHE A 74 1.27 -4.78 -3.58
N PHE A 75 2.22 -5.43 -2.91
CA PHE A 75 3.16 -6.36 -3.56
C PHE A 75 2.43 -7.51 -4.25
N ALA A 76 1.42 -8.09 -3.60
CA ALA A 76 0.64 -9.17 -4.21
C ALA A 76 -0.12 -8.69 -5.45
N ALA A 77 -0.73 -7.50 -5.41
CA ALA A 77 -1.41 -6.92 -6.57
C ALA A 77 -0.44 -6.67 -7.74
N ASN A 78 0.70 -6.03 -7.48
CA ASN A 78 1.72 -5.77 -8.50
C ASN A 78 2.30 -7.08 -9.07
N ALA A 79 2.51 -8.11 -8.24
CA ALA A 79 2.96 -9.42 -8.70
C ALA A 79 1.93 -10.09 -9.64
N CYS A 80 0.64 -10.03 -9.28
CA CYS A 80 -0.44 -10.53 -10.15
C CYS A 80 -0.49 -9.77 -11.49
N LEU A 81 -0.30 -8.45 -11.47
CA LEU A 81 -0.23 -7.62 -12.67
C LEU A 81 0.95 -8.04 -13.55
N ILE A 82 2.16 -8.15 -12.99
CA ILE A 82 3.35 -8.59 -13.72
C ILE A 82 3.12 -9.95 -14.38
N VAL A 83 2.58 -10.92 -13.64
CA VAL A 83 2.30 -12.27 -14.19
C VAL A 83 1.30 -12.20 -15.34
N ALA A 84 0.24 -11.41 -15.19
CA ALA A 84 -0.77 -11.24 -16.23
C ALA A 84 -0.17 -10.59 -17.50
N ASP A 85 0.58 -9.50 -17.35
CA ASP A 85 1.13 -8.76 -18.47
C ASP A 85 2.30 -9.50 -19.15
N CYS A 86 3.14 -10.22 -18.39
CA CYS A 86 4.20 -11.07 -18.94
C CYS A 86 3.67 -12.32 -19.65
N SER A 87 2.45 -12.76 -19.34
CA SER A 87 1.80 -13.86 -20.07
C SER A 87 1.41 -13.47 -21.50
N ALA A 88 1.19 -12.17 -21.74
CA ALA A 88 0.90 -11.62 -23.06
C ALA A 88 2.18 -11.15 -23.78
N ASP A 89 3.09 -10.47 -23.07
CA ASP A 89 4.39 -10.03 -23.59
C ASP A 89 5.45 -10.06 -22.46
N PRO A 90 6.42 -10.99 -22.52
CA PRO A 90 7.46 -11.14 -21.48
C PRO A 90 8.35 -9.90 -21.27
N THR A 91 8.32 -8.92 -22.16
CA THR A 91 9.17 -7.72 -22.10
C THR A 91 8.54 -6.56 -21.31
N ASN A 92 7.27 -6.67 -20.91
CA ASN A 92 6.52 -5.60 -20.24
C ASN A 92 7.13 -5.13 -18.92
N HIS A 93 7.67 -6.06 -18.11
CA HIS A 93 8.16 -5.79 -16.75
C HIS A 93 9.65 -6.13 -16.57
N ASN A 94 10.49 -5.69 -17.51
CA ASN A 94 11.95 -5.91 -17.43
C ASN A 94 12.61 -5.27 -16.18
N LEU A 95 11.91 -4.35 -15.50
CA LEU A 95 12.35 -3.65 -14.31
C LEU A 95 11.59 -4.07 -13.04
N TRP A 96 10.90 -5.22 -13.06
CA TRP A 96 10.05 -5.65 -11.95
C TRP A 96 10.74 -5.61 -10.56
N PRO A 97 12.04 -5.91 -10.37
CA PRO A 97 12.66 -5.79 -9.05
C PRO A 97 12.65 -4.34 -8.53
N PHE A 98 12.81 -3.36 -9.43
CA PHE A 98 12.76 -1.95 -9.09
C PHE A 98 11.33 -1.45 -8.84
N GLU A 99 10.32 -2.05 -9.49
CA GLU A 99 8.91 -1.74 -9.21
C GLU A 99 8.57 -2.01 -7.74
N PHE A 100 9.00 -3.15 -7.20
CA PHE A 100 8.81 -3.47 -5.77
C PHE A 100 9.55 -2.50 -4.84
N VAL A 101 10.76 -2.06 -5.21
CA VAL A 101 11.50 -1.05 -4.44
C VAL A 101 10.77 0.29 -4.45
N LEU A 102 10.27 0.73 -5.60
CA LEU A 102 9.51 1.97 -5.73
C LEU A 102 8.21 1.91 -4.93
N ILE A 103 7.49 0.78 -4.97
CA ILE A 103 6.30 0.56 -4.14
C ILE A 103 6.67 0.65 -2.65
N ALA A 104 7.74 -0.01 -2.21
CA ALA A 104 8.18 0.02 -0.82
C ALA A 104 8.53 1.44 -0.35
N VAL A 105 9.23 2.22 -1.18
CA VAL A 105 9.59 3.61 -0.87
C VAL A 105 8.33 4.49 -0.84
N ALA A 106 7.47 4.39 -1.84
CA ALA A 106 6.26 5.19 -1.94
C ALA A 106 5.25 4.91 -0.81
N THR A 107 5.23 3.69 -0.28
CA THR A 107 4.36 3.27 0.82
C THR A 107 5.02 3.33 2.20
N ALA A 108 6.32 3.62 2.29
CA ALA A 108 7.04 3.80 3.55
C ALA A 108 6.35 4.77 4.54
N PRO A 109 5.69 5.86 4.10
CA PRO A 109 4.94 6.73 5.01
C PRO A 109 3.83 6.04 5.81
N ALA A 110 3.30 4.88 5.36
CA ALA A 110 2.35 4.09 6.15
C ALA A 110 2.94 3.64 7.49
N PHE A 111 4.24 3.35 7.55
CA PHE A 111 4.94 3.02 8.79
C PHE A 111 5.01 4.24 9.71
N LEU A 112 5.22 5.44 9.17
CA LEU A 112 5.19 6.68 9.94
C LEU A 112 3.79 6.94 10.51
N GLY A 113 2.74 6.78 9.70
CA GLY A 113 1.35 6.90 10.17
C GLY A 113 1.02 5.92 11.30
N ALA A 114 1.43 4.66 11.16
CA ALA A 114 1.29 3.65 12.21
C ALA A 114 2.09 4.01 13.48
N GLY A 115 3.28 4.59 13.33
CA GLY A 115 4.10 5.11 14.43
C GLY A 115 3.41 6.24 15.20
N VAL A 116 2.88 7.24 14.49
CA VAL A 116 2.10 8.34 15.08
C VAL A 116 0.89 7.80 15.84
N SER A 117 0.18 6.84 15.25
CA SER A 117 -0.94 6.14 15.89
C SER A 117 -0.55 5.45 17.21
N HIS A 118 0.65 4.87 17.25
CA HIS A 118 1.18 4.27 18.45
C HIS A 118 1.46 5.32 19.54
N LEU A 119 2.06 6.45 19.19
CA LEU A 119 2.35 7.56 20.12
C LEU A 119 1.05 8.14 20.72
N ILE A 120 0.03 8.38 19.89
CA ILE A 120 -1.30 8.85 20.33
C ILE A 120 -1.91 7.87 21.33
N GLY A 121 -1.80 6.57 21.05
CA GLY A 121 -2.30 5.53 21.94
C GLY A 121 -1.57 5.45 23.28
N ARG A 122 -0.27 5.78 23.33
CA ARG A 122 0.49 5.85 24.60
C ARG A 122 0.09 7.05 25.43
N GLY A 123 -0.06 8.23 24.81
CA GLY A 123 -0.48 9.45 25.52
C GLY A 123 -1.80 9.28 26.26
N ARG A 124 -2.79 8.65 25.61
CA ARG A 124 -4.11 8.38 26.22
C ARG A 124 -4.08 7.46 27.44
N LYS A 125 -3.11 6.56 27.53
CA LYS A 125 -2.97 5.63 28.68
C LYS A 125 -2.27 6.26 29.89
N VAL A 126 -1.57 7.38 29.70
CA VAL A 126 -0.88 8.10 30.77
C VAL A 126 -1.81 9.13 31.43
N SER A 127 -2.82 9.61 30.70
CA SER A 127 -3.75 10.66 31.12
C SER A 127 -5.05 10.17 31.78
N GLY A 128 -5.25 8.86 31.91
CA GLY A 128 -6.45 8.25 32.49
C GLY A 128 -6.09 7.24 33.55
#